data_AF-A0A2I0L833-F1
#
_entry.id   AF-A0A2I0L833-F1
#
_cell.length_a   1.000
_cell.length_b   1.000
_cell.length_c   1.000
_cell.angle_alpha   90.00
_cell.angle_beta   90.00
_cell.angle_gamma   90.00
#
_symmetry.space_group_name_H-M   'P 1'
#
loop_
_entity.id
_entity.type
_entity.pdbx_description
1 polymer ?
#
loop_
_entity_poly.entity_id
_entity_poly.type
_entity_poly.pdbx_seq_one_letter_code
_entity_poly.pdbx_strand_id
1 'polypeptide(L)'
;MAGYKKLRSQSAACRRFLFLFVFTLFGVGLSVFVLRTNSVSSIAKEPADESGHDGGSSWPQNPNLPKQSELSARLDKQNQLPPRNRDMFPHLAKDHITIVLYVHNRPQYLRVVVKSLSQVVGISETLLIVSHDGYFKEMNAIVEGIKFCQVKQIYAPYSPHLFPDSFP
;
A
#
# COMPACT_ATOMS: atom_id res chain seq x y z
N MET A 1 54.61 19.99 -62.50
CA MET A 1 53.14 19.86 -62.37
C MET A 1 52.82 19.00 -61.16
N ALA A 2 52.27 19.57 -60.09
CA ALA A 2 51.58 18.81 -59.03
C ALA A 2 50.83 19.81 -58.13
N GLY A 3 49.51 19.90 -58.29
CA GLY A 3 48.66 20.75 -57.47
C GLY A 3 48.08 19.98 -56.29
N TYR A 4 48.41 20.39 -55.07
CA TYR A 4 47.75 19.89 -53.85
C TYR A 4 46.66 20.88 -53.43
N LYS A 5 45.39 20.51 -53.65
CA LYS A 5 44.22 21.26 -53.15
C LYS A 5 44.05 21.00 -51.65
N LYS A 6 44.07 22.08 -50.87
CA LYS A 6 43.86 22.10 -49.42
C LYS A 6 42.36 21.93 -49.11
N LEU A 7 41.97 20.76 -48.59
CA LEU A 7 40.60 20.49 -48.14
C LEU A 7 40.35 21.22 -46.81
N ARG A 8 39.73 22.40 -46.87
CA ARG A 8 39.29 23.18 -45.70
C ARG A 8 37.77 23.32 -45.77
N SER A 9 37.10 23.10 -44.64
CA SER A 9 35.66 23.33 -44.38
C SER A 9 34.70 22.14 -44.60
N GLN A 10 34.81 21.08 -43.79
CA GLN A 10 33.67 20.17 -43.54
C GLN A 10 33.48 19.77 -42.06
N SER A 11 34.40 20.12 -41.17
CA SER A 11 34.41 19.64 -39.78
C SER A 11 33.29 20.23 -38.90
N ALA A 12 32.87 21.48 -39.12
CA ALA A 12 31.85 22.13 -38.30
C ALA A 12 30.42 21.63 -38.63
N ALA A 13 30.12 21.45 -39.92
CA ALA A 13 28.83 20.90 -40.36
C ALA A 13 28.70 19.43 -39.93
N CYS A 14 29.75 18.62 -40.16
CA CYS A 14 29.77 17.21 -39.80
C CYS A 14 29.60 17.01 -38.27
N ARG A 15 30.20 17.88 -37.44
CA ARG A 15 30.04 17.83 -35.99
C ARG A 15 28.59 18.12 -35.55
N ARG A 16 27.88 19.03 -36.20
CA ARG A 16 26.45 19.30 -35.91
C ARG A 16 25.57 18.13 -36.30
N PHE A 17 25.81 17.52 -37.47
CA PHE A 17 25.09 16.31 -37.88
C PHE A 17 25.38 15.13 -36.97
N LEU A 18 26.62 14.97 -36.50
CA LEU A 18 26.99 13.94 -35.53
C LEU A 18 26.23 14.11 -34.21
N PHE A 19 26.13 15.33 -33.69
CA PHE A 19 25.35 15.58 -32.47
C PHE A 19 23.87 15.28 -32.67
N LEU A 20 23.26 15.72 -33.78
CA LEU A 20 21.87 15.40 -34.09
C LEU A 20 21.65 13.89 -34.16
N PHE A 21 22.54 13.17 -34.82
CA PHE A 21 22.46 11.71 -34.94
C PHE A 21 22.56 11.02 -33.56
N VAL A 22 23.50 11.44 -32.72
CA VAL A 22 23.66 10.91 -31.35
C VAL A 22 22.42 11.20 -30.49
N PHE A 23 21.87 12.42 -30.54
CA PHE A 23 20.65 12.76 -29.80
C PHE A 23 19.45 11.94 -30.28
N THR A 24 19.31 11.70 -31.59
CA THR A 24 18.23 10.86 -32.12
C THR A 24 18.38 9.40 -31.71
N LEU A 25 19.59 8.84 -31.77
CA LEU A 25 19.84 7.46 -31.34
C LEU A 25 19.61 7.30 -29.83
N PHE A 26 20.02 8.28 -29.03
CA PHE A 26 19.80 8.26 -27.59
C PHE A 26 18.30 8.35 -27.24
N GLY A 27 17.56 9.25 -27.90
CA GLY A 27 16.11 9.36 -27.73
C GLY A 27 15.35 8.09 -28.12
N VAL A 28 15.69 7.48 -29.25
CA VAL A 28 15.09 6.20 -29.69
C VAL A 28 15.44 5.08 -28.72
N GLY A 29 16.70 4.99 -28.28
CA GLY A 29 17.14 4.01 -27.29
C GLY A 29 16.40 4.14 -25.95
N LEU A 30 16.19 5.37 -25.48
CA LEU A 30 15.45 5.65 -24.25
C LEU A 30 13.97 5.29 -24.38
N SER A 31 13.36 5.56 -25.54
CA SER A 31 11.99 5.14 -25.87
C SER A 31 11.83 3.62 -25.87
N VAL A 32 12.75 2.90 -26.52
CA VAL A 32 12.78 1.43 -26.52
C VAL A 32 13.03 0.88 -25.12
N PHE A 33 13.92 1.50 -24.34
CA PHE A 33 14.18 1.10 -22.96
C PHE A 33 12.94 1.27 -22.08
N VAL A 34 12.25 2.41 -22.17
CA VAL A 34 10.99 2.67 -21.43
C VAL A 34 9.89 1.71 -21.87
N LEU A 35 9.75 1.42 -23.17
CA LEU A 35 8.80 0.43 -23.66
C LEU A 35 9.16 -0.98 -23.16
N ARG A 36 10.45 -1.36 -23.14
CA ARG A 36 10.91 -2.68 -22.68
C ARG A 36 10.76 -2.86 -21.16
N THR A 37 11.05 -1.83 -20.36
CA THR A 37 10.85 -1.90 -18.90
C THR A 37 9.37 -1.88 -18.53
N ASN A 38 8.53 -1.15 -19.26
CA ASN A 38 7.07 -1.25 -19.07
C ASN A 38 6.51 -2.60 -19.57
N SER A 39 7.13 -3.25 -20.56
CA SER A 39 6.69 -4.55 -21.07
C SER A 39 6.88 -5.71 -20.07
N VAL A 40 7.69 -5.56 -19.02
CA VAL A 40 7.84 -6.57 -17.93
C VAL A 40 6.87 -6.27 -16.77
N SER A 41 5.63 -5.87 -17.10
CA SER A 41 4.53 -5.82 -16.13
C SER A 41 3.24 -6.50 -16.62
N SER A 42 3.33 -7.28 -17.71
CA SER A 42 2.30 -8.25 -18.06
C SER A 42 2.84 -9.67 -17.86
N ILE A 43 2.95 -10.11 -16.60
CA ILE A 43 2.84 -11.54 -16.31
C ILE A 43 1.37 -11.87 -16.58
N ALA A 44 1.13 -12.31 -17.82
CA ALA A 44 -0.14 -12.81 -18.26
C ALA A 44 -0.53 -14.01 -17.38
N LYS A 45 -1.78 -14.01 -16.95
CA LYS A 45 -2.52 -15.19 -16.50
C LYS A 45 -2.31 -16.32 -17.50
N GLU A 46 -1.73 -17.42 -17.06
CA GLU A 46 -2.04 -18.72 -17.67
C GLU A 46 -3.31 -19.28 -17.00
N PRO A 47 -4.24 -19.88 -17.77
CA PRO A 47 -5.26 -20.74 -17.21
C PRO A 47 -4.63 -22.11 -16.98
N ALA A 48 -4.33 -22.43 -15.73
CA ALA A 48 -3.94 -23.78 -15.37
C ALA A 48 -5.18 -24.68 -15.37
N ASP A 49 -5.18 -25.63 -16.29
CA ASP A 49 -6.09 -26.77 -16.34
C ASP A 49 -6.16 -27.49 -14.98
N GLU A 50 -7.36 -27.98 -14.67
CA GLU A 50 -7.65 -28.87 -13.58
C GLU A 50 -6.78 -30.14 -13.64
N SER A 51 -5.94 -30.35 -12.62
CA SER A 51 -5.77 -31.61 -11.90
C SER A 51 -4.48 -31.57 -11.08
N GLY A 52 -4.62 -31.26 -9.80
CA GLY A 52 -3.49 -31.20 -8.88
C GLY A 52 -3.95 -31.61 -7.50
N HIS A 53 -3.52 -32.80 -7.07
CA HIS A 53 -3.73 -33.33 -5.73
C HIS A 53 -3.41 -32.31 -4.63
N ASP A 54 -4.39 -32.07 -3.77
CA ASP A 54 -4.24 -31.30 -2.53
C ASP A 54 -3.22 -31.98 -1.60
N GLY A 55 -1.95 -31.55 -1.71
CA GLY A 55 -0.97 -31.63 -0.64
C GLY A 55 -1.24 -30.55 0.42
N GLY A 56 -2.45 -30.53 0.97
CA GLY A 56 -2.85 -29.58 1.99
C GLY A 56 -2.12 -29.89 3.29
N SER A 57 -1.26 -28.98 3.74
CA SER A 57 -0.93 -28.88 5.16
C SER A 57 -2.24 -28.61 5.90
N SER A 58 -2.79 -29.68 6.47
CA SER A 58 -3.97 -29.69 7.33
C SER A 58 -3.67 -28.87 8.58
N TRP A 59 -3.82 -27.55 8.49
CA TRP A 59 -4.05 -26.73 9.68
C TRP A 59 -5.32 -27.26 10.34
N PRO A 60 -5.32 -27.52 11.66
CA PRO A 60 -6.49 -28.03 12.36
C PRO A 60 -7.69 -27.13 12.06
N GLN A 61 -8.73 -27.68 11.44
CA GLN A 61 -9.85 -26.91 10.89
C GLN A 61 -10.70 -26.17 11.94
N ASN A 62 -10.44 -26.35 13.23
CA ASN A 62 -10.99 -25.50 14.27
C ASN A 62 -10.03 -25.50 15.47
N PRO A 63 -9.20 -24.46 15.67
CA PRO A 63 -8.61 -24.26 16.99
C PRO A 63 -9.75 -24.20 18.01
N ASN A 64 -9.57 -24.85 19.16
CA ASN A 64 -10.57 -24.86 20.23
C ASN A 64 -10.57 -23.47 20.89
N LEU A 65 -11.20 -22.50 20.23
CA LEU A 65 -11.24 -21.11 20.65
C LEU A 65 -12.11 -20.98 21.90
N PRO A 66 -11.74 -20.09 22.84
CA PRO A 66 -12.57 -19.84 24.00
C PRO A 66 -13.92 -19.28 23.57
N LYS A 67 -14.97 -19.56 24.36
CA LYS A 67 -16.30 -19.00 24.11
C LYS A 67 -16.23 -17.48 24.19
N GLN A 68 -16.63 -16.78 23.13
CA GLN A 68 -16.64 -15.32 23.11
C GLN A 68 -17.48 -14.74 24.26
N SER A 69 -16.92 -13.76 24.96
CA SER A 69 -17.69 -12.89 25.86
C SER A 69 -18.63 -11.98 25.07
N GLU A 70 -19.61 -11.36 25.75
CA GLU A 70 -20.51 -10.40 25.09
C GLU A 70 -19.73 -9.26 24.43
N LEU A 71 -18.69 -8.74 25.11
CA LEU A 71 -17.83 -7.70 24.57
C LEU A 71 -17.06 -8.20 23.33
N SER A 72 -16.43 -9.37 23.40
CA SER A 72 -15.71 -9.97 22.27
C SER A 72 -16.63 -10.13 21.04
N ALA A 73 -17.82 -10.70 21.23
CA ALA A 73 -18.80 -10.87 20.15
C ALA A 73 -19.28 -9.53 19.56
N ARG A 74 -19.43 -8.50 20.39
CA ARG A 74 -19.79 -7.15 19.92
C ARG A 74 -18.67 -6.51 19.10
N LEU A 75 -17.42 -6.66 19.52
CA LEU A 75 -16.26 -6.16 18.78
C LEU A 75 -16.09 -6.89 17.45
N ASP A 76 -16.34 -8.21 17.43
CA ASP A 76 -16.31 -9.00 16.19
C ASP A 76 -17.39 -8.54 15.19
N LYS A 77 -18.60 -8.24 15.67
CA LYS A 77 -19.64 -7.60 14.84
C LYS A 77 -19.21 -6.21 14.36
N GLN A 78 -18.57 -5.42 15.21
CA GLN A 78 -18.07 -4.09 14.85
C GLN A 78 -17.00 -4.16 13.75
N ASN A 79 -16.18 -5.22 13.73
CA ASN A 79 -15.21 -5.47 12.68
C ASN A 79 -15.84 -5.63 11.29
N GLN A 80 -17.15 -5.90 11.18
CA GLN A 80 -17.86 -6.03 9.90
C GLN A 80 -18.36 -4.67 9.36
N LEU A 81 -18.34 -3.59 10.16
CA LEU A 81 -18.85 -2.28 9.73
C LEU A 81 -17.93 -1.61 8.71
N PRO A 82 -18.43 -0.84 7.73
CA PRO A 82 -17.58 -0.14 6.77
C PRO A 82 -16.69 0.91 7.44
N PRO A 83 -15.62 1.38 6.76
CA PRO A 83 -14.84 2.52 7.22
C PRO A 83 -15.73 3.75 7.49
N ARG A 84 -15.36 4.54 8.49
CA ARG A 84 -15.98 5.83 8.81
C ARG A 84 -15.42 6.95 7.91
N ASN A 85 -16.07 8.11 7.97
CA ASN A 85 -15.71 9.34 7.25
C ASN A 85 -15.77 9.22 5.71
N ARG A 86 -16.49 8.23 5.18
CA ARG A 86 -16.65 8.03 3.73
C ARG A 86 -17.43 9.18 3.06
N ASP A 87 -18.24 9.88 3.83
CA ASP A 87 -18.97 11.08 3.42
C ASP A 87 -18.04 12.29 3.22
N MET A 88 -17.08 12.47 4.13
CA MET A 88 -16.09 13.56 4.04
C MET A 88 -14.93 13.23 3.08
N PHE A 89 -14.59 11.95 2.95
CA PHE A 89 -13.49 11.45 2.11
C PHE A 89 -14.00 10.37 1.15
N PRO A 90 -14.85 10.70 0.16
CA PRO A 90 -15.54 9.70 -0.67
C PRO A 90 -14.64 8.96 -1.65
N HIS A 91 -13.51 9.55 -2.05
CA HIS A 91 -12.62 9.00 -3.06
C HIS A 91 -11.28 8.61 -2.45
N LEU A 92 -10.95 7.32 -2.55
CA LEU A 92 -9.58 6.85 -2.35
C LEU A 92 -8.82 6.99 -3.67
N ALA A 93 -7.50 7.22 -3.60
CA ALA A 93 -6.67 7.17 -4.80
C ALA A 93 -6.74 5.77 -5.45
N LYS A 94 -6.63 5.71 -6.78
CA LYS A 94 -6.74 4.45 -7.56
C LYS A 94 -5.80 3.37 -7.02
N ASP A 95 -4.56 3.77 -6.71
CA ASP A 95 -3.51 2.92 -6.15
C ASP A 95 -3.17 3.34 -4.71
N HIS A 96 -4.19 3.72 -3.93
CA HIS A 96 -3.99 4.21 -2.57
C HIS A 96 -3.24 3.20 -1.71
N ILE A 97 -2.32 3.72 -0.89
CA ILE A 97 -1.64 2.94 0.14
C ILE A 97 -2.66 2.68 1.25
N THR A 98 -2.84 1.43 1.68
CA THR A 98 -3.60 1.14 2.91
C THR A 98 -2.63 1.10 4.09
N ILE A 99 -2.90 1.89 5.13
CA ILE A 99 -2.07 1.95 6.33
C ILE A 99 -2.75 1.12 7.41
N VAL A 100 -2.06 0.11 7.95
CA VAL A 100 -2.54 -0.68 9.10
C VAL A 100 -1.70 -0.33 10.32
N LEU A 101 -2.33 0.32 11.30
CA LEU A 101 -1.70 0.69 12.58
C LEU A 101 -2.18 -0.27 13.67
N TYR A 102 -1.30 -1.16 14.11
CA TYR A 102 -1.55 -1.99 15.29
C TYR A 102 -1.33 -1.16 16.57
N VAL A 103 -2.31 -1.17 17.49
CA VAL A 103 -2.30 -0.36 18.70
C VAL A 103 -2.58 -1.18 19.95
N HIS A 104 -1.80 -0.90 21.00
CA HIS A 104 -2.01 -1.34 22.38
C HIS A 104 -2.72 -0.23 23.21
N ASN A 105 -2.70 -0.30 24.54
CA ASN A 105 -3.17 0.79 25.41
C ASN A 105 -2.09 1.87 25.68
N ARG A 106 -1.71 2.62 24.64
CA ARG A 106 -0.69 3.69 24.72
C ARG A 106 -1.19 5.00 24.11
N PRO A 107 -2.15 5.69 24.74
CA PRO A 107 -2.87 6.82 24.14
C PRO A 107 -1.97 8.01 23.79
N GLN A 108 -0.97 8.28 24.62
CA GLN A 108 0.00 9.37 24.42
C GLN A 108 0.71 9.24 23.06
N TYR A 109 1.17 8.03 22.74
CA TYR A 109 1.85 7.72 21.49
C TYR A 109 0.88 7.75 20.31
N LEU A 110 -0.33 7.20 20.46
CA LEU A 110 -1.34 7.25 19.41
C LEU A 110 -1.70 8.70 19.04
N ARG A 111 -1.82 9.61 20.02
CA ARG A 111 -2.07 11.04 19.75
C ARG A 111 -0.97 11.65 18.89
N VAL A 112 0.29 11.34 19.16
CA VAL A 112 1.42 11.81 18.35
C VAL A 112 1.34 11.26 16.93
N VAL A 113 1.11 9.95 16.77
CA VAL A 113 0.97 9.31 15.45
C VAL A 113 -0.19 9.93 14.66
N VAL A 114 -1.37 10.06 15.26
CA VAL A 114 -2.54 10.66 14.61
C VAL A 114 -2.28 12.11 14.21
N LYS A 115 -1.63 12.89 15.08
CA LYS A 115 -1.23 14.27 14.77
C LYS A 115 -0.26 14.33 13.60
N SER A 116 0.75 13.47 13.57
CA SER A 116 1.72 13.41 12.47
C SER A 116 1.07 12.98 11.15
N LEU A 117 0.21 11.95 11.17
CA LEU A 117 -0.52 11.50 9.98
C LEU A 117 -1.42 12.60 9.41
N SER A 118 -2.04 13.42 10.27
CA SER A 118 -2.90 14.53 9.82
C SER A 118 -2.18 15.59 8.97
N GLN A 119 -0.84 15.61 9.01
CA GLN A 119 0.00 16.57 8.29
C GLN A 119 0.58 15.99 7.00
N VAL A 120 0.36 14.70 6.72
CA VAL A 120 0.88 14.03 5.51
C VAL A 120 0.08 14.47 4.29
N VAL A 121 0.79 14.95 3.26
CA VAL A 121 0.19 15.32 1.97
C VAL A 121 -0.45 14.08 1.34
N GLY A 122 -1.71 14.20 0.91
CA GLY A 122 -2.47 13.09 0.31
C GLY A 122 -3.09 12.11 1.31
N ILE A 123 -2.99 12.36 2.63
CA ILE A 123 -3.57 11.45 3.64
C ILE A 123 -5.10 11.28 3.49
N SER A 124 -5.80 12.27 2.93
CA SER A 124 -7.24 12.19 2.70
C SER A 124 -7.66 11.13 1.68
N GLU A 125 -6.73 10.67 0.85
CA GLU A 125 -6.97 9.73 -0.26
C GLU A 125 -6.57 8.29 0.09
N THR A 126 -6.21 8.01 1.35
CA THR A 126 -5.87 6.67 1.87
C THR A 126 -6.93 6.12 2.83
N LEU A 127 -6.89 4.80 3.02
CA LEU A 127 -7.57 4.09 4.09
C LEU A 127 -6.61 3.85 5.27
N LEU A 128 -6.95 4.41 6.43
CA LEU A 128 -6.30 4.09 7.69
C LEU A 128 -7.08 3.00 8.44
N ILE A 129 -6.46 1.86 8.66
CA ILE A 129 -6.99 0.78 9.50
C ILE A 129 -6.29 0.82 10.85
N VAL A 130 -7.01 1.05 11.93
CA VAL A 130 -6.48 0.95 13.30
C VAL A 130 -6.90 -0.39 13.89
N SER A 131 -5.92 -1.27 14.10
CA SER A 131 -6.09 -2.61 14.64
C SER A 131 -5.77 -2.62 16.13
N HIS A 132 -6.80 -2.73 16.96
CA HIS A 132 -6.68 -2.73 18.40
C HIS A 132 -6.44 -4.15 18.91
N ASP A 133 -5.47 -4.30 19.79
CA ASP A 133 -5.23 -5.54 20.53
C ASP A 133 -6.19 -5.74 21.70
N GLY A 134 -7.21 -4.90 21.88
CA GLY A 134 -8.12 -4.94 23.02
C GLY A 134 -9.09 -3.75 22.99
N TYR A 135 -10.01 -3.67 23.94
CA TYR A 135 -10.92 -2.52 24.04
C TYR A 135 -10.44 -1.52 25.09
N PHE A 136 -10.01 -0.35 24.65
CA PHE A 136 -9.59 0.74 25.54
C PHE A 136 -10.33 2.02 25.19
N LYS A 137 -11.12 2.53 26.14
CA LYS A 137 -12.02 3.69 25.92
C LYS A 137 -11.27 4.92 25.40
N GLU A 138 -10.11 5.23 25.97
CA GLU A 138 -9.33 6.40 25.53
C GLU A 138 -8.75 6.22 24.12
N MET A 139 -8.25 5.01 23.80
CA MET A 139 -7.76 4.69 22.45
C MET A 139 -8.88 4.86 21.42
N ASN A 140 -10.08 4.36 21.73
CA ASN A 140 -11.25 4.50 20.86
C ASN A 140 -11.61 5.96 20.63
N ALA A 141 -11.66 6.78 21.68
CA ALA A 141 -11.97 8.20 21.56
C ALA A 141 -10.96 8.94 20.65
N ILE A 142 -9.67 8.60 20.73
CA ILE A 142 -8.65 9.17 19.84
C ILE A 142 -8.92 8.79 18.38
N VAL A 143 -9.18 7.50 18.11
CA VAL A 143 -9.46 7.00 16.76
C VAL A 143 -10.76 7.59 16.22
N GLU A 144 -11.82 7.68 17.03
CA GLU A 144 -13.11 8.33 16.72
C GLU A 144 -12.97 9.80 16.31
N GLY A 145 -12.00 10.50 16.91
CA GLY A 145 -11.69 11.89 16.59
C GLY A 145 -10.95 12.11 15.27
N ILE A 146 -10.53 11.06 14.56
CA ILE A 146 -9.82 11.20 13.27
C ILE A 146 -10.80 11.71 12.20
N LYS A 147 -10.48 12.87 11.61
CA LYS A 147 -11.31 13.58 10.61
C LYS A 147 -10.51 14.06 9.40
N PHE A 148 -9.44 13.35 9.03
CA PHE A 148 -8.58 13.71 7.88
C PHE A 148 -8.47 12.63 6.80
N CYS A 149 -9.07 11.45 7.01
CA CYS A 149 -9.13 10.35 6.03
C CYS A 149 -10.25 9.36 6.36
N GLN A 150 -10.45 8.36 5.50
CA GLN A 150 -11.29 7.20 5.83
C GLN A 150 -10.61 6.36 6.92
N VAL A 151 -11.39 5.94 7.92
CA VAL A 151 -10.86 5.17 9.06
C VAL A 151 -11.67 3.90 9.28
N LYS A 152 -11.01 2.76 9.18
CA LYS A 152 -11.53 1.48 9.65
C LYS A 152 -10.95 1.19 11.02
N GLN A 153 -11.80 0.84 11.98
CA GLN A 153 -11.38 0.39 13.29
C GLN A 153 -11.71 -1.09 13.41
N ILE A 154 -10.72 -1.90 13.76
CA ILE A 154 -10.88 -3.34 14.02
C ILE A 154 -10.28 -3.70 15.38
N TYR A 155 -10.78 -4.77 15.96
CA TYR A 155 -10.39 -5.27 17.27
C TYR A 155 -10.04 -6.75 17.17
N ALA A 156 -9.00 -7.19 17.86
CA ALA A 156 -8.73 -8.61 18.05
C ALA A 156 -9.80 -9.23 18.96
N PRO A 157 -10.71 -10.08 18.43
CA PRO A 157 -11.83 -10.60 19.21
C PRO A 157 -11.39 -11.61 20.27
N TYR A 158 -10.21 -12.22 20.11
CA TYR A 158 -9.58 -13.17 21.03
C TYR A 158 -8.33 -12.59 21.71
N SER A 159 -8.33 -11.28 21.97
CA SER A 159 -7.25 -10.65 22.71
C SER A 159 -7.14 -11.18 24.15
N PRO A 160 -5.93 -11.38 24.71
CA PRO A 160 -5.75 -11.65 26.14
C PRO A 160 -6.46 -10.63 27.06
N HIS A 161 -6.60 -9.37 26.61
CA HIS A 161 -7.32 -8.33 27.36
C HIS A 161 -8.83 -8.56 27.44
N LEU A 162 -9.39 -9.44 26.61
CA LEU A 162 -10.79 -9.84 26.63
C LEU A 162 -11.02 -11.19 27.35
N PHE A 163 -9.94 -11.91 27.67
CA PHE A 163 -9.93 -13.22 28.31
C PHE A 163 -8.91 -13.26 29.46
N PRO A 164 -9.16 -12.53 30.57
CA PRO A 164 -8.17 -12.39 31.65
C PRO A 164 -7.90 -13.70 32.41
N ASP A 165 -8.89 -14.59 32.48
CA ASP A 165 -8.87 -15.78 33.33
C ASP A 165 -8.74 -17.10 32.53
N SER A 166 -8.47 -17.02 31.22
CA SER A 166 -8.39 -18.19 30.34
C SER A 166 -7.41 -17.98 29.20
N PHE A 167 -6.87 -19.07 28.65
CA PHE A 167 -6.07 -19.02 27.43
C PHE A 167 -6.91 -18.47 26.26
N PRO A 168 -6.42 -17.45 25.53
CA PRO A 168 -7.01 -16.99 24.28
C PRO A 168 -6.71 -17.91 23.09
#